data_AF-A0A350PL18-F1
#
_entry.id   AF-A0A350PL18-F1
#
_cell.length_a   1.000
_cell.length_b   1.000
_cell.length_c   1.000
_cell.angle_alpha   90.00
_cell.angle_beta   90.00
_cell.angle_gamma   90.00
#
_symmetry.space_group_name_H-M   'P 1'
#
loop_
_entity.id
_entity.type
_entity.pdbx_description
1 polymer ?
#
loop_
_entity_poly.entity_id
_entity_poly.type
_entity_poly.pdbx_seq_one_letter_code
_entity_poly.pdbx_strand_id
1 'polypeptide(L)'
;MDKKEKKRLYDLEYRKRKEVIEREKRRKQSNEYKEQNKQILQKRRVKNHRNVKYNEWKKIGIKWDINHQDPYQMYLDNDKCSICNNDYKSGSDKQLDHDHLSGHIRGFVCRSCNSKMARYDNLRIRLCLDLHRYFHSK
;
A
#
# COMPACT_ATOMS: atom_id res chain seq x y z
N MET A 1 24.74 53.24 14.69
CA MET A 1 24.49 51.82 15.01
C MET A 1 25.40 51.42 16.16
N ASP A 2 24.84 50.97 17.29
CA ASP A 2 25.60 50.61 18.49
C ASP A 2 26.50 49.38 18.28
N LYS A 3 27.63 49.32 18.98
CA LYS A 3 28.58 48.19 18.92
C LYS A 3 27.91 46.86 19.28
N LYS A 4 26.94 46.88 20.21
CA LYS A 4 26.17 45.69 20.62
C LYS A 4 25.29 45.17 19.48
N GLU A 5 24.64 46.08 18.75
CA GLU A 5 23.78 45.77 17.59
C GLU A 5 24.60 45.11 16.46
N LYS A 6 25.78 45.67 16.16
CA LYS A 6 26.69 45.11 15.14
C LYS A 6 27.14 43.69 15.49
N LYS A 7 27.50 43.44 16.76
CA LYS A 7 27.87 42.10 17.24
C LYS A 7 26.72 41.10 17.08
N ARG A 8 25.50 41.50 17.47
CA ARG A 8 24.30 40.65 17.35
C ARG A 8 24.02 40.25 15.89
N LEU A 9 24.13 41.19 14.96
CA LEU A 9 23.93 40.93 13.52
C LEU A 9 24.99 39.97 12.98
N TYR A 10 26.26 40.16 13.34
CA TYR A 10 27.34 39.25 12.99
C TYR A 10 27.09 37.82 13.53
N ASP A 11 26.73 37.68 14.81
CA ASP A 11 26.45 36.38 15.42
C ASP A 11 25.24 35.68 14.78
N LEU A 12 24.24 36.45 14.33
CA LEU A 12 23.09 35.92 13.61
C LEU A 12 23.49 35.41 12.21
N GLU A 13 24.28 36.19 11.48
CA GLU A 13 24.75 35.81 10.15
C GLU A 13 25.68 34.59 10.21
N TYR A 14 26.58 34.56 11.19
CA TYR A 14 27.45 33.41 11.44
C TYR A 14 26.65 32.14 11.72
N ARG A 15 25.62 32.21 12.58
CA ARG A 15 24.71 31.07 12.84
C ARG A 15 24.02 30.59 11.57
N LYS A 16 23.45 31.50 10.77
CA LYS A 16 22.79 31.15 9.50
C LYS A 16 23.76 30.45 8.54
N ARG A 17 24.98 30.98 8.36
CA ARG A 17 26.01 30.37 7.51
C ARG A 17 26.38 28.97 8.01
N LYS A 18 26.57 28.81 9.33
CA LYS A 18 26.85 27.51 9.95
C LYS A 18 25.73 26.50 9.70
N GLU A 19 24.47 26.89 9.88
CA GLU A 19 23.31 26.04 9.63
C GLU A 19 23.21 25.57 8.17
N VAL A 20 23.52 26.44 7.21
CA VAL A 20 23.54 26.10 5.78
C VAL A 20 24.62 25.05 5.51
N ILE A 21 25.84 25.27 5.98
CA ILE A 21 26.97 24.34 5.81
C ILE A 21 26.63 22.97 6.43
N GLU A 22 26.08 22.95 7.64
CA GLU A 22 25.69 21.70 8.30
C GLU A 22 24.55 20.98 7.54
N ARG A 23 23.58 21.72 6.99
CA ARG A 23 22.50 21.15 6.17
C ARG A 23 23.07 20.50 4.91
N GLU A 24 24.02 21.14 4.25
CA GLU A 24 24.70 20.58 3.08
C GLU A 24 25.50 19.33 3.42
N LYS A 25 26.24 19.34 4.54
CA LYS A 25 26.94 18.15 5.04
C LYS A 25 25.98 16.98 5.30
N ARG A 26 24.86 17.23 6.00
CA ARG A 26 23.81 16.21 6.22
C ARG A 26 23.22 15.69 4.91
N ARG A 27 22.99 16.57 3.93
CA ARG A 27 22.48 16.18 2.60
C ARG A 27 23.47 15.28 1.86
N LYS A 28 24.76 15.66 1.85
CA LYS A 28 25.82 14.88 1.20
C LYS A 28 25.94 13.49 1.83
N GLN A 29 26.03 13.43 3.16
CA GLN A 29 26.10 12.18 3.90
C GLN A 29 24.86 11.29 3.66
N SER A 30 23.66 11.88 3.62
CA SER A 30 22.43 11.14 3.31
C SER A 30 22.43 10.57 1.89
N ASN A 31 22.92 11.34 0.91
CA ASN A 31 23.01 10.88 -0.48
C ASN A 31 24.05 9.76 -0.65
N GLU A 32 25.23 9.89 -0.03
CA GLU A 32 26.25 8.85 -0.01
C GLU A 32 25.72 7.56 0.62
N TYR A 33 25.04 7.66 1.76
CA TYR A 33 24.39 6.52 2.40
C TYR A 33 23.38 5.85 1.48
N LYS A 34 22.52 6.63 0.81
CA LYS A 34 21.51 6.09 -0.13
C LYS A 34 22.15 5.37 -1.31
N GLU A 35 23.23 5.91 -1.86
CA GLU A 35 23.91 5.30 -3.01
C GLU A 35 24.64 4.01 -2.60
N GLN A 36 25.41 4.06 -1.51
CA GLN A 36 26.11 2.89 -0.97
C GLN A 36 25.14 1.76 -0.58
N ASN A 37 23.97 2.10 -0.05
CA ASN A 37 22.99 1.13 0.44
C ASN A 37 21.81 0.92 -0.53
N LYS A 38 21.92 1.35 -1.79
CA LYS A 38 20.81 1.37 -2.76
C LYS A 38 20.09 0.02 -2.87
N GLN A 39 20.84 -1.08 -3.00
CA GLN A 39 20.29 -2.42 -3.09
C GLN A 39 19.57 -2.87 -1.80
N ILE A 40 20.15 -2.56 -0.63
CA ILE A 40 19.55 -2.88 0.67
C ILE A 40 18.25 -2.09 0.85
N LEU A 41 18.26 -0.80 0.52
CA LEU A 41 17.09 0.06 0.58
C LEU A 41 15.99 -0.42 -0.37
N GLN A 42 16.35 -0.87 -1.58
CA GLN A 42 15.40 -1.45 -2.53
C GLN A 42 14.78 -2.75 -2.00
N LYS A 43 15.59 -3.68 -1.48
CA LYS A 43 15.10 -4.92 -0.85
C LYS A 43 14.18 -4.63 0.32
N ARG A 44 14.54 -3.68 1.19
CA ARG A 44 13.69 -3.21 2.31
C ARG A 44 12.39 -2.62 1.81
N ARG A 45 12.41 -1.81 0.75
CA ARG A 45 11.21 -1.20 0.16
C ARG A 45 10.23 -2.27 -0.34
N VAL A 46 10.73 -3.28 -1.08
CA VAL A 46 9.90 -4.40 -1.56
C VAL A 46 9.32 -5.20 -0.40
N LYS A 47 10.16 -5.55 0.60
CA LYS A 47 9.70 -6.27 1.80
C LYS A 47 8.63 -5.50 2.57
N ASN A 48 8.83 -4.20 2.77
CA ASN A 48 7.86 -3.35 3.45
C ASN A 48 6.55 -3.24 2.66
N HIS A 49 6.62 -3.08 1.34
CA HIS A 49 5.43 -3.04 0.49
C HIS A 49 4.64 -4.36 0.55
N ARG A 50 5.34 -5.50 0.49
CA ARG A 50 4.74 -6.84 0.68
C ARG A 50 4.02 -6.97 2.01
N ASN A 51 4.66 -6.57 3.11
CA ASN A 51 4.05 -6.64 4.44
C ASN A 51 2.83 -5.74 4.57
N VAL A 52 2.88 -4.51 4.01
CA VAL A 52 1.72 -3.61 3.97
C VAL A 52 0.56 -4.27 3.24
N LYS A 53 0.80 -4.84 2.05
CA LYS A 53 -0.23 -5.52 1.26
C LYS A 53 -0.85 -6.72 1.99
N TYR A 54 -0.04 -7.59 2.58
CA TYR A 54 -0.56 -8.70 3.38
C TYR A 54 -1.42 -8.23 4.56
N ASN A 55 -1.00 -7.16 5.25
CA ASN A 55 -1.78 -6.61 6.35
C ASN A 55 -3.11 -6.02 5.87
N GLU A 56 -3.13 -5.34 4.72
CA GLU A 56 -4.36 -4.84 4.09
C GLU A 56 -5.31 -6.00 3.73
N TRP A 57 -4.80 -7.05 3.09
CA TRP A 57 -5.58 -8.21 2.65
C TRP A 57 -6.10 -9.05 3.81
N LYS A 58 -5.29 -9.24 4.85
CA LYS A 58 -5.73 -9.90 6.08
C LYS A 58 -6.87 -9.15 6.75
N LYS A 59 -6.83 -7.81 6.78
CA LYS A 59 -7.88 -6.97 7.39
C LYS A 59 -9.23 -7.09 6.68
N ILE A 60 -9.22 -7.32 5.37
CA ILE A 60 -10.47 -7.46 4.58
C ILE A 60 -11.00 -8.89 4.57
N GLY A 61 -10.38 -9.84 5.28
CA GLY A 61 -10.90 -11.20 5.47
C GLY A 61 -10.32 -12.25 4.52
N ILE A 62 -9.25 -11.94 3.80
CA ILE A 62 -8.62 -12.90 2.89
C ILE A 62 -7.95 -14.02 3.69
N LYS A 63 -8.26 -15.25 3.28
CA LYS A 63 -7.60 -16.46 3.72
C LYS A 63 -6.75 -16.98 2.57
N TRP A 64 -5.45 -17.05 2.80
CA TRP A 64 -4.53 -17.74 1.91
C TRP A 64 -3.70 -18.69 2.76
N ASP A 65 -3.59 -19.93 2.33
CA ASP A 65 -2.70 -20.92 2.93
C ASP A 65 -1.32 -20.87 2.25
N ILE A 66 -0.28 -21.25 2.97
CA ILE A 66 1.10 -21.29 2.48
C ILE A 66 1.28 -22.24 1.28
N ASN A 67 0.36 -23.18 1.10
CA ASN A 67 0.35 -24.14 -0.02
C ASN A 67 -0.36 -23.58 -1.27
N HIS A 68 -0.96 -22.39 -1.20
CA HIS A 68 -1.61 -21.71 -2.31
C HIS A 68 -0.72 -20.62 -2.92
N GLN A 69 -1.12 -20.07 -4.08
CA GLN A 69 -0.40 -18.99 -4.74
C GLN A 69 -0.21 -17.78 -3.81
N ASP A 70 1.02 -17.26 -3.73
CA ASP A 70 1.34 -16.06 -2.97
C ASP A 70 0.58 -14.86 -3.56
N PRO A 71 -0.35 -14.22 -2.82
CA PRO A 71 -1.14 -13.10 -3.34
C PRO A 71 -0.27 -11.90 -3.71
N TYR A 72 0.91 -11.77 -3.10
CA TYR A 72 1.85 -10.72 -3.45
C TYR A 72 2.52 -10.99 -4.80
N GLN A 73 2.83 -12.24 -5.11
CA GLN A 73 3.36 -12.61 -6.42
C GLN A 73 2.29 -12.41 -7.50
N MET A 74 1.05 -12.85 -7.25
CA MET A 74 -0.10 -12.54 -8.10
C MET A 74 -0.29 -11.03 -8.30
N TYR A 75 -0.03 -10.22 -7.27
CA TYR A 75 -0.08 -8.76 -7.38
C TYR A 75 1.02 -8.19 -8.28
N LEU A 76 2.20 -8.80 -8.34
CA LEU A 76 3.26 -8.33 -9.23
C LEU A 76 3.01 -8.76 -10.68
N ASP A 77 2.54 -9.99 -10.87
CA ASP A 77 2.42 -10.60 -12.20
C ASP A 77 1.17 -10.16 -12.97
N ASN A 78 0.17 -9.64 -12.26
CA ASN A 78 -1.08 -9.22 -12.88
C ASN A 78 -1.03 -7.73 -13.28
N ASP A 79 -1.04 -7.41 -14.56
CA ASP A 79 -1.03 -6.03 -15.07
C ASP A 79 -2.43 -5.50 -15.41
N LYS A 80 -3.40 -6.41 -15.59
CA LYS A 80 -4.76 -6.13 -16.05
C LYS A 80 -5.83 -6.76 -15.17
N CYS A 81 -6.99 -6.10 -15.14
CA CYS A 81 -8.17 -6.59 -14.43
C CYS A 81 -8.61 -7.97 -14.95
N SER A 82 -8.69 -8.98 -14.08
CA SER A 82 -9.12 -10.33 -14.46
C SER A 82 -10.57 -10.42 -14.99
N ILE A 83 -11.39 -9.38 -14.77
CA ILE A 83 -12.80 -9.35 -15.21
C ILE A 83 -12.98 -8.59 -16.52
N CYS A 84 -12.46 -7.36 -16.61
CA CYS A 84 -12.65 -6.50 -17.80
C CYS A 84 -11.44 -6.39 -18.71
N ASN A 85 -10.30 -7.00 -18.33
CA ASN A 85 -9.04 -7.00 -19.06
C ASN A 85 -8.44 -5.61 -19.38
N ASN A 86 -8.93 -4.56 -18.71
CA ASN A 86 -8.37 -3.22 -18.83
C ASN A 86 -7.16 -3.05 -17.89
N ASP A 87 -6.24 -2.19 -18.29
CA ASP A 87 -5.13 -1.74 -17.45
C ASP A 87 -5.64 -1.01 -16.21
N TYR A 88 -4.90 -1.12 -15.12
CA TYR A 88 -5.18 -0.39 -13.89
C TYR A 88 -4.84 1.09 -14.03
N LYS A 89 -5.75 1.96 -13.62
CA LYS A 89 -5.50 3.43 -13.65
C LYS A 89 -4.44 3.88 -12.65
N SER A 90 -4.26 3.12 -11.58
CA SER A 90 -3.25 3.35 -10.53
C SER A 90 -3.11 2.12 -9.64
N GLY A 91 -2.09 2.11 -8.77
CA GLY A 91 -1.95 1.06 -7.74
C GLY A 91 -3.15 0.98 -6.78
N SER A 92 -3.91 2.07 -6.62
CA SER A 92 -5.14 2.09 -5.81
C SER A 92 -6.38 1.61 -6.57
N ASP A 93 -6.29 1.44 -7.89
CA ASP A 93 -7.38 0.88 -8.70
C ASP A 93 -7.34 -0.65 -8.66
N LYS A 94 -6.16 -1.24 -8.53
CA LYS A 94 -5.96 -2.68 -8.40
C LYS A 94 -6.41 -3.21 -7.04
N GLN A 95 -7.51 -3.95 -7.01
CA GLN A 95 -8.10 -4.56 -5.82
C GLN A 95 -7.89 -6.08 -5.82
N LEU A 96 -7.70 -6.67 -4.64
CA LEU A 96 -7.70 -8.12 -4.48
C LEU A 96 -9.13 -8.59 -4.17
N ASP A 97 -9.76 -9.19 -5.16
CA ASP A 97 -11.11 -9.72 -5.06
C ASP A 97 -11.09 -11.11 -4.41
N HIS A 98 -12.05 -11.35 -3.52
CA HIS A 98 -12.15 -12.58 -2.75
C HIS A 98 -13.61 -12.90 -2.45
N ASP A 99 -13.89 -14.18 -2.23
CA ASP A 99 -15.22 -14.64 -1.84
C ASP A 99 -15.46 -14.34 -0.36
N HIS A 100 -16.47 -13.53 -0.04
CA HIS A 100 -16.75 -13.09 1.33
C HIS A 100 -17.21 -14.20 2.28
N LEU A 101 -17.65 -15.36 1.76
CA LEU A 101 -18.07 -16.50 2.58
C LEU A 101 -16.88 -17.35 3.01
N SER A 102 -16.02 -17.71 2.06
CA SER A 102 -14.90 -18.61 2.30
C SER A 102 -13.59 -17.89 2.63
N GLY A 103 -13.41 -16.66 2.14
CA GLY A 103 -12.18 -15.88 2.23
C GLY A 103 -11.17 -16.16 1.12
N HIS A 104 -11.49 -17.06 0.17
CA HIS A 104 -10.58 -17.42 -0.92
C HIS A 104 -10.46 -16.33 -1.97
N ILE A 105 -9.25 -16.19 -2.50
CA ILE A 105 -8.92 -15.23 -3.55
C ILE A 105 -9.55 -15.66 -4.88
N ARG A 106 -10.22 -14.71 -5.55
CA ARG A 106 -10.71 -14.90 -6.94
C ARG A 106 -9.75 -14.32 -7.97
N GLY A 107 -9.06 -13.21 -7.62
CA GLY A 107 -8.05 -12.60 -8.48
C GLY A 107 -7.91 -11.10 -8.25
N PHE A 108 -7.11 -10.44 -9.09
CA PHE A 108 -6.97 -8.98 -9.06
C PHE A 108 -7.89 -8.32 -10.07
N VAL A 109 -8.64 -7.31 -9.63
CA VAL A 109 -9.65 -6.63 -10.45
C VAL A 109 -9.57 -5.13 -10.27
N CYS A 110 -10.09 -4.34 -11.22
CA CYS A 110 -10.15 -2.89 -11.05
C CYS A 110 -11.24 -2.53 -10.03
N ARG A 111 -11.17 -1.32 -9.47
CA ARG A 111 -12.12 -0.87 -8.43
C ARG A 111 -13.57 -0.96 -8.90
N SER A 112 -13.84 -0.62 -10.16
CA SER A 112 -15.17 -0.69 -10.75
C SER A 112 -15.73 -2.12 -10.77
N CYS A 113 -14.92 -3.08 -11.21
CA CYS A 113 -15.30 -4.49 -11.21
C CYS A 113 -15.49 -5.02 -9.78
N ASN A 114 -14.58 -4.66 -8.86
CA ASN A 114 -14.68 -5.06 -7.45
C ASN A 114 -16.00 -4.62 -6.82
N SER A 115 -16.39 -3.36 -6.99
CA SER A 115 -17.64 -2.83 -6.44
C SER A 115 -18.87 -3.53 -6.98
N LYS A 116 -18.86 -3.93 -8.26
CA LYS A 116 -19.94 -4.72 -8.86
C LYS A 116 -20.00 -6.13 -8.24
N MET A 117 -18.85 -6.78 -8.07
CA MET A 117 -18.77 -8.11 -7.42
C MET A 117 -19.28 -8.08 -5.98
N ALA A 118 -18.90 -7.08 -5.20
CA ALA A 118 -19.41 -6.92 -3.83
C ALA A 118 -20.94 -6.82 -3.77
N ARG A 119 -21.59 -6.21 -4.77
CA ARG A 119 -23.07 -6.19 -4.86
C ARG A 119 -23.62 -7.59 -5.09
N TYR A 120 -23.03 -8.37 -5.99
CA TYR A 120 -23.46 -9.75 -6.26
C TYR A 120 -23.25 -10.66 -5.05
N ASP A 121 -22.12 -10.54 -4.34
CA ASP A 121 -21.86 -11.32 -3.12
C ASP A 121 -22.90 -11.03 -2.03
N ASN A 122 -23.26 -9.76 -1.84
CA ASN A 122 -24.32 -9.39 -0.89
C ASN A 122 -25.69 -9.94 -1.28
N LEU A 123 -26.04 -9.94 -2.57
CA LEU A 123 -27.29 -10.54 -3.05
C LEU A 123 -27.30 -12.05 -2.83
N ARG A 124 -26.18 -12.73 -3.12
CA ARG A 124 -26.02 -14.17 -2.89
C ARG A 124 -26.20 -14.52 -1.42
N ILE A 125 -25.58 -13.78 -0.51
CA ILE A 125 -25.71 -13.99 0.95
C ILE A 125 -27.17 -13.84 1.39
N ARG A 126 -27.87 -12.79 0.92
CA ARG A 126 -29.29 -12.57 1.24
C ARG A 126 -30.16 -13.72 0.75
N LEU A 127 -29.96 -14.16 -0.49
CA LEU A 127 -30.69 -15.30 -1.05
C LEU A 127 -30.48 -16.58 -0.23
N CYS A 128 -29.23 -16.87 0.17
CA CYS A 128 -28.92 -18.01 1.03
C CYS A 128 -29.65 -17.93 2.39
N LEU A 129 -29.73 -16.75 3.00
CA LEU A 129 -30.45 -16.55 4.26
C LEU A 129 -31.96 -16.75 4.09
N ASP A 130 -32.55 -16.24 3.01
CA ASP A 130 -33.98 -16.37 2.76
C ASP A 130 -34.37 -17.83 2.47
N LEU A 131 -33.54 -18.56 1.72
CA LEU A 131 -33.72 -20.00 1.52
C LEU A 131 -33.60 -20.78 2.83
N HIS A 132 -32.61 -20.47 3.67
CA HIS A 132 -32.47 -21.10 4.98
C HIS A 132 -33.72 -20.88 5.84
N ARG A 133 -34.23 -19.64 5.91
CA ARG A 133 -35.47 -19.34 6.64
C ARG A 133 -36.63 -20.19 6.13
N TYR A 134 -36.81 -20.27 4.81
CA TYR A 134 -37.91 -21.03 4.19
C TYR A 134 -37.90 -22.53 4.55
N PHE A 135 -36.71 -23.16 4.53
CA PHE A 135 -36.60 -24.60 4.81
C PHE A 135 -36.61 -24.93 6.31
N HIS A 136 -36.28 -23.98 7.19
CA HIS A 136 -36.25 -24.18 8.64
C HIS A 136 -37.44 -23.57 9.39
N SER A 137 -38.35 -22.89 8.70
CA SER A 137 -39.62 -22.39 9.25
C SER A 137 -40.78 -23.38 9.12
N LYS A 138 -40.48 -24.67 8.88
CA LYS A 138 -41.46 -25.76 8.84
C LYS A 138 -41.25 -26.72 10.00
#